data_AF-A0A3R8JZ14-F1
#
_entry.id   AF-A0A3R8JZ14-F1
#
_cell.length_a   1.000
_cell.length_b   1.000
_cell.length_c   1.000
_cell.angle_alpha   90.00
_cell.angle_beta   90.00
_cell.angle_gamma   90.00
#
_symmetry.space_group_name_H-M   'P 1'
#
loop_
_entity.id
_entity.type
_entity.pdbx_description
1 polymer ?
#
loop_
_entity_poly.entity_id
_entity_poly.type
_entity_poly.pdbx_seq_one_letter_code
_entity_poly.pdbx_strand_id
1 'polypeptide(L)'
;MGLFRGLRERSPAPFAAYLDFGDHQIVSSSPERFLRKCGGLLETRPIKGTRPRGGDAVSDARLRAELAASEKDRAELLMIVDLARNDLGRVCRPGSVRVDGLFQLEEHPTVHHLVTGVRGELAPGRDLFDALRAAFPGGSITGAPKIRAMQIISELEPCRRHVYTGAIGWIGFDGDADFNIAIRTITCARGRAFYHAGGGIVWDSDPAAEYQESLDKGRAMRAALEG
;
A
#
# COMPACT_ATOMS: atom_id res chain seq x y z
N MET A 1 -4.29 14.63 18.71
CA MET A 1 -4.23 15.35 17.41
C MET A 1 -2.82 15.77 16.96
N GLY A 2 -1.89 16.16 17.85
CA GLY A 2 -0.53 16.59 17.45
C GLY A 2 0.22 15.57 16.58
N LEU A 3 0.23 14.30 17.00
CA LEU A 3 0.85 13.19 16.25
C LEU A 3 0.33 13.04 14.82
N PHE A 4 -0.98 13.13 14.60
CA PHE A 4 -1.57 13.03 13.26
C PHE A 4 -1.17 14.19 12.36
N ARG A 5 -1.15 15.42 12.89
CA ARG A 5 -0.69 16.60 12.14
C ARG A 5 0.79 16.48 11.79
N GLY A 6 1.62 16.15 12.76
CA GLY A 6 3.06 15.95 12.55
C GLY A 6 3.37 14.86 11.53
N LEU A 7 2.62 13.74 11.55
CA LEU A 7 2.77 12.69 10.54
C LEU A 7 2.36 13.17 9.14
N ARG A 8 1.25 13.90 9.01
CA ARG A 8 0.78 14.42 7.72
C ARG A 8 1.70 15.46 7.11
N GLU A 9 2.34 16.29 7.93
CA GLU A 9 3.32 17.28 7.47
C GLU A 9 4.59 16.60 6.94
N ARG A 10 5.05 15.53 7.61
CA ARG A 10 6.30 14.82 7.26
C ARG A 10 6.14 13.79 6.14
N SER A 11 4.97 13.17 6.02
CA SER A 11 4.68 12.16 5.01
C SER A 11 3.26 12.37 4.47
N PRO A 12 3.02 13.41 3.67
CA PRO A 12 1.70 13.65 3.09
C PRO A 12 1.32 12.49 2.16
N ALA A 13 0.10 11.98 2.31
CA ALA A 13 -0.39 10.87 1.51
C ALA A 13 -1.91 10.99 1.26
N PRO A 14 -2.42 10.48 0.12
CA PRO A 14 -3.82 10.61 -0.28
C PRO A 14 -4.80 9.85 0.62
N PHE A 15 -4.35 8.78 1.31
CA PHE A 15 -5.21 7.92 2.12
C PHE A 15 -4.90 8.00 3.62
N ALA A 16 -4.65 9.22 4.12
CA ALA A 16 -4.44 9.47 5.54
C ALA A 16 -5.73 9.28 6.35
N ALA A 17 -5.60 8.76 7.57
CA ALA A 17 -6.73 8.51 8.47
C ALA A 17 -6.33 8.73 9.93
N TYR A 18 -7.28 9.23 10.73
CA TYR A 18 -7.23 9.23 12.18
C TYR A 18 -8.49 8.56 12.70
N LEU A 19 -8.32 7.47 13.46
CA LEU A 19 -9.42 6.73 14.07
C LEU A 19 -9.21 6.72 15.58
N ASP A 20 -10.25 7.08 16.32
CA ASP A 20 -10.25 7.09 17.78
C ASP A 20 -11.30 6.12 18.30
N PHE A 21 -10.83 5.03 18.91
CA PHE A 21 -11.68 4.01 19.50
C PHE A 21 -11.77 4.13 21.03
N GLY A 22 -11.26 5.24 21.59
CA GLY A 22 -11.20 5.48 23.03
C GLY A 22 -9.96 4.83 23.66
N ASP A 23 -9.95 3.51 23.78
CA ASP A 23 -8.83 2.76 24.42
C ASP A 23 -7.60 2.64 23.52
N HIS A 24 -7.75 2.90 22.22
CA HIS A 24 -6.67 3.01 21.26
C HIS A 24 -6.99 3.97 20.11
N GLN A 25 -5.94 4.48 19.47
CA GLN A 25 -6.01 5.36 18.31
C GLN A 25 -5.15 4.81 17.16
N ILE A 26 -5.61 5.03 15.93
CA ILE A 26 -4.88 4.70 14.70
C ILE A 26 -4.57 6.00 13.97
N VAL A 27 -3.30 6.22 13.67
CA VAL A 27 -2.79 7.39 12.96
C VAL A 27 -2.09 6.93 11.69
N SER A 28 -2.70 7.13 10.53
CA SER A 28 -2.22 6.61 9.25
C SER A 28 -1.95 7.71 8.24
N SER A 29 -0.88 7.56 7.46
CA SER A 29 -0.60 8.35 6.27
C SER A 29 -0.23 7.45 5.09
N SER A 30 -1.17 6.59 4.71
CA SER A 30 -0.96 5.57 3.67
C SER A 30 -0.92 6.18 2.25
N PRO A 31 0.07 5.80 1.43
CA PRO A 31 0.16 6.23 0.04
C PRO A 31 -0.66 5.35 -0.92
N GLU A 32 -1.09 4.15 -0.50
CA GLU A 32 -1.52 3.10 -1.43
C GLU A 32 -2.99 2.73 -1.22
N ARG A 33 -3.74 2.71 -2.33
CA ARG A 33 -5.12 2.20 -2.37
C ARG A 33 -5.08 0.68 -2.43
N PHE A 34 -5.72 0.04 -1.45
CA PHE A 34 -5.97 -1.39 -1.48
C PHE A 34 -7.09 -1.72 -2.47
N LEU A 35 -8.30 -1.22 -2.22
CA LEU A 35 -9.48 -1.56 -3.02
C LEU A 35 -10.52 -0.44 -2.95
N ARG A 36 -10.99 -0.01 -4.12
CA ARG A 36 -12.14 0.88 -4.26
C ARG A 36 -13.27 0.16 -4.99
N LYS A 37 -14.50 0.39 -4.55
CA LYS A 37 -15.74 0.00 -5.24
C LYS A 37 -16.55 1.25 -5.54
N CYS A 38 -16.94 1.42 -6.79
CA CYS A 38 -17.84 2.47 -7.27
C CYS A 38 -18.93 1.81 -8.12
N GLY A 39 -20.15 1.71 -7.61
CA GLY A 39 -21.20 0.87 -8.18
C GLY A 39 -20.71 -0.59 -8.31
N GLY A 40 -20.68 -1.10 -9.55
CA GLY A 40 -20.14 -2.42 -9.87
C GLY A 40 -18.65 -2.45 -10.22
N LEU A 41 -17.95 -1.30 -10.26
CA LEU A 41 -16.55 -1.23 -10.65
C LEU A 41 -15.63 -1.39 -9.45
N LEU A 42 -14.76 -2.39 -9.48
CA LEU A 42 -13.64 -2.55 -8.55
C LEU A 42 -12.37 -1.94 -9.15
N GLU A 43 -11.55 -1.31 -8.30
CA GLU A 43 -10.23 -0.79 -8.65
C GLU A 43 -9.23 -1.07 -7.52
N THR A 44 -8.03 -1.53 -7.87
CA THR A 44 -6.84 -1.50 -7.01
C THR A 44 -5.69 -0.80 -7.72
N ARG A 45 -4.80 -0.15 -6.96
CA ARG A 45 -3.68 0.63 -7.50
C ARG A 45 -2.39 0.30 -6.75
N PRO A 46 -1.80 -0.89 -7.00
CA PRO A 46 -0.50 -1.24 -6.43
C PRO A 46 0.58 -0.22 -6.81
N ILE A 47 1.50 -0.02 -5.87
CA ILE A 47 2.65 0.88 -6.01
C ILE A 47 3.94 0.08 -5.78
N LYS A 48 4.92 0.23 -6.67
CA LYS A 48 6.29 -0.27 -6.49
C LYS A 48 7.29 0.69 -7.12
N GLY A 49 8.49 0.74 -6.56
CA GLY A 49 9.46 1.76 -6.91
C GLY A 49 9.09 3.13 -6.37
N THR A 50 10.04 3.74 -5.68
CA THR A 50 9.90 5.09 -5.14
C THR A 50 11.22 5.80 -5.30
N ARG A 51 11.18 7.06 -5.74
CA ARG A 51 12.32 7.98 -5.66
C ARG A 51 11.86 9.28 -5.00
N PRO A 52 12.71 9.95 -4.20
CA PRO A 52 12.38 11.25 -3.66
C PRO A 52 12.25 12.29 -4.79
N ARG A 53 11.65 13.45 -4.49
CA ARG A 53 11.80 14.62 -5.37
C ARG A 53 13.25 15.11 -5.35
N GLY A 54 13.70 15.63 -6.48
CA GLY A 54 14.99 16.32 -6.58
C GLY A 54 15.00 17.65 -5.85
N GLY A 55 16.19 18.13 -5.48
CA GLY A 55 16.37 19.47 -4.92
C GLY A 55 16.23 20.58 -5.97
N ASP A 56 16.30 20.22 -7.25
CA ASP A 56 16.15 21.09 -8.41
C ASP A 56 15.53 20.31 -9.59
N ALA A 57 15.18 21.02 -10.67
CA ALA A 57 14.53 20.41 -11.83
C ALA A 57 15.38 19.34 -12.53
N VAL A 58 16.71 19.46 -12.49
CA VAL A 58 17.64 18.55 -13.17
C VAL A 58 17.73 17.23 -12.40
N SER A 59 17.96 17.31 -11.10
CA SER A 59 17.99 16.17 -10.19
C SER A 59 16.63 15.47 -10.12
N ASP A 60 15.52 16.22 -10.15
CA ASP A 60 14.16 15.65 -10.14
C ASP A 60 13.89 14.88 -11.44
N ALA A 61 14.24 15.46 -12.60
CA ALA A 61 14.12 14.78 -13.89
C ALA A 61 15.01 13.52 -13.97
N ARG A 62 16.21 13.56 -13.38
CA ARG A 62 17.11 12.40 -13.29
C ARG A 62 16.49 11.28 -12.45
N LEU A 63 16.00 11.58 -11.25
CA LEU A 63 15.36 10.60 -10.36
C LEU A 63 14.09 10.01 -10.99
N ARG A 64 13.31 10.83 -11.70
CA ARG A 64 12.15 10.40 -12.48
C ARG A 64 12.53 9.42 -13.59
N ALA A 65 13.57 9.75 -14.37
CA ALA A 65 14.07 8.89 -15.44
C ALA A 65 14.67 7.57 -14.90
N GLU A 66 15.39 7.65 -13.78
CA GLU A 66 15.94 6.50 -13.08
C GLU A 66 14.83 5.52 -12.64
N LEU A 67 13.77 6.03 -12.03
CA LEU A 67 12.61 5.21 -11.65
C LEU A 67 11.93 4.58 -12.86
N ALA A 68 11.69 5.36 -13.91
CA ALA A 68 11.04 4.87 -15.14
C ALA A 68 11.85 3.77 -15.85
N ALA A 69 13.18 3.81 -15.75
CA ALA A 69 14.10 2.83 -16.34
C ALA A 69 14.38 1.62 -15.43
N SER A 70 13.91 1.62 -14.18
CA SER A 70 14.23 0.58 -13.20
C SER A 70 13.54 -0.75 -13.54
N GLU A 71 14.32 -1.70 -14.07
CA GLU A 71 13.83 -3.05 -14.39
C GLU A 71 13.38 -3.81 -13.14
N LYS A 72 14.11 -3.65 -12.01
CA LYS A 72 13.73 -4.21 -10.71
C LYS A 72 12.35 -3.73 -10.27
N ASP A 73 12.15 -2.41 -10.23
CA ASP A 73 10.88 -1.83 -9.75
C ASP A 73 9.70 -2.22 -10.66
N ARG A 74 9.92 -2.31 -11.97
CA ARG A 74 8.92 -2.77 -12.94
C ARG A 74 8.61 -4.27 -12.78
N ALA A 75 9.61 -5.11 -12.57
CA ALA A 75 9.42 -6.55 -12.36
C ALA A 75 8.62 -6.80 -11.06
N GLU A 76 8.97 -6.13 -9.98
CA GLU A 76 8.20 -6.18 -8.73
C GLU A 76 6.76 -5.70 -8.92
N LEU A 77 6.56 -4.57 -9.61
CA LEU A 77 5.21 -4.05 -9.85
C LEU A 77 4.38 -5.03 -10.67
N LEU A 78 4.96 -5.62 -11.72
CA LEU A 78 4.29 -6.56 -12.60
C LEU A 78 3.79 -7.79 -11.83
N MET A 79 4.64 -8.33 -10.95
CA MET A 79 4.25 -9.46 -10.09
C MET A 79 3.02 -9.12 -9.22
N ILE A 80 2.98 -7.91 -8.65
CA ILE A 80 1.83 -7.48 -7.83
C ILE A 80 0.60 -7.22 -8.69
N VAL A 81 0.77 -6.66 -9.90
CA VAL A 81 -0.32 -6.44 -10.86
C VAL A 81 -0.96 -7.78 -11.26
N ASP A 82 -0.17 -8.80 -11.54
CA ASP A 82 -0.70 -10.12 -11.90
C ASP A 82 -1.41 -10.79 -10.71
N LEU A 83 -0.89 -10.64 -9.49
CA LEU A 83 -1.58 -11.10 -8.30
C LEU A 83 -2.93 -10.40 -8.12
N ALA A 84 -2.96 -9.06 -8.27
CA ALA A 84 -4.18 -8.26 -8.18
C ALA A 84 -5.21 -8.62 -9.26
N ARG A 85 -4.76 -8.89 -10.50
CA ARG A 85 -5.62 -9.38 -11.59
C ARG A 85 -6.25 -10.72 -11.23
N ASN A 86 -5.45 -11.65 -10.69
CA ASN A 86 -5.93 -12.95 -10.26
C ASN A 86 -6.95 -12.82 -9.12
N ASP A 87 -6.70 -11.94 -8.14
CA ASP A 87 -7.61 -11.72 -7.02
C ASP A 87 -8.95 -11.15 -7.47
N LEU A 88 -8.94 -10.09 -8.30
CA LEU A 88 -10.17 -9.53 -8.87
C LEU A 88 -10.88 -10.52 -9.79
N GLY A 89 -10.14 -11.34 -10.54
CA GLY A 89 -10.70 -12.36 -11.43
C GLY A 89 -11.59 -13.39 -10.74
N ARG A 90 -11.47 -13.57 -9.42
CA ARG A 90 -12.32 -14.49 -8.63
C ARG A 90 -13.75 -13.97 -8.41
N VAL A 91 -13.94 -12.66 -8.49
CA VAL A 91 -15.20 -11.99 -8.14
C VAL A 91 -15.76 -11.11 -9.26
N CYS A 92 -14.93 -10.77 -10.24
CA CYS A 92 -15.32 -9.98 -11.40
C CYS A 92 -15.88 -10.85 -12.53
N ARG A 93 -16.69 -10.24 -13.40
CA ARG A 93 -17.18 -10.85 -14.64
C ARG A 93 -15.99 -11.32 -15.47
N PRO A 94 -16.01 -12.56 -16.01
CA PRO A 94 -14.96 -13.03 -16.91
C PRO A 94 -14.71 -12.04 -18.06
N GLY A 95 -13.44 -11.74 -18.30
CA GLY A 95 -13.05 -10.79 -19.33
C GLY A 95 -13.30 -9.31 -19.00
N SER A 96 -13.78 -8.93 -17.81
CA SER A 96 -13.89 -7.52 -17.41
C SER A 96 -12.63 -6.96 -16.75
N VAL A 97 -11.75 -7.84 -16.23
CA VAL A 97 -10.52 -7.42 -15.55
C VAL A 97 -9.54 -6.84 -16.58
N ARG A 98 -9.08 -5.62 -16.34
CA ARG A 98 -8.19 -4.84 -17.20
C ARG A 98 -7.10 -4.17 -16.38
N VAL A 99 -5.92 -4.03 -17.00
CA VAL A 99 -4.83 -3.22 -16.49
C VAL A 99 -4.94 -1.84 -17.14
N ASP A 100 -4.86 -0.80 -16.32
CA ASP A 100 -4.93 0.61 -16.72
C ASP A 100 -3.62 1.30 -16.31
N GLY A 101 -2.90 1.88 -17.28
CA GLY A 101 -1.62 2.55 -17.02
C GLY A 101 -0.53 1.65 -16.45
N LEU A 102 -0.04 0.67 -17.21
CA LEU A 102 1.06 -0.21 -16.77
C LEU A 102 2.37 0.58 -16.60
N PHE A 103 2.95 0.51 -15.40
CA PHE A 103 4.15 1.26 -14.98
C PHE A 103 4.01 2.79 -15.12
N GLN A 104 2.81 3.32 -14.88
CA GLN A 104 2.60 4.76 -14.93
C GLN A 104 3.38 5.46 -13.82
N LEU A 105 4.18 6.46 -14.19
CA LEU A 105 4.87 7.30 -13.22
C LEU A 105 3.91 8.37 -12.69
N GLU A 106 3.73 8.42 -11.38
CA GLU A 106 2.95 9.42 -10.68
C GLU A 106 3.85 10.32 -9.83
N GLU A 107 3.67 11.63 -9.97
CA GLU A 107 4.41 12.65 -9.23
C GLU A 107 3.60 13.08 -8.02
N HIS A 108 4.18 12.94 -6.83
CA HIS A 108 3.64 13.43 -5.58
C HIS A 108 4.50 14.58 -5.03
N PRO A 109 4.03 15.33 -4.02
CA PRO A 109 4.78 16.45 -3.47
C PRO A 109 6.18 16.09 -2.96
N THR A 110 6.39 14.85 -2.48
CA THR A 110 7.65 14.42 -1.86
C THR A 110 8.34 13.26 -2.56
N VAL A 111 7.67 12.57 -3.50
CA VAL A 111 8.18 11.37 -4.15
C VAL A 111 7.60 11.17 -5.56
N HIS A 112 8.28 10.34 -6.36
CA HIS A 112 7.77 9.72 -7.58
C HIS A 112 7.45 8.25 -7.32
N HIS A 113 6.36 7.73 -7.89
CA HIS A 113 5.93 6.34 -7.77
C HIS A 113 5.69 5.70 -9.14
N LEU A 114 5.98 4.40 -9.30
CA LEU A 114 5.34 3.62 -10.36
C LEU A 114 4.05 3.02 -9.81
N VAL A 115 2.96 3.28 -10.53
CA VAL A 115 1.62 2.87 -10.18
C VAL A 115 1.04 2.11 -11.36
N THR A 116 0.18 1.15 -11.09
CA THR A 116 -0.61 0.49 -12.13
C THR A 116 -2.01 0.24 -11.61
N GLY A 117 -3.02 0.67 -12.36
CA GLY A 117 -4.41 0.39 -12.04
C GLY A 117 -4.80 -1.00 -12.49
N VAL A 118 -5.53 -1.74 -11.66
CA VAL A 118 -6.23 -2.96 -12.06
C VAL A 118 -7.70 -2.79 -11.74
N ARG A 119 -8.55 -2.92 -12.75
CA ARG A 119 -9.99 -2.68 -12.66
C ARG A 119 -10.78 -3.88 -13.14
N GLY A 120 -11.99 -4.07 -12.63
CA GLY A 120 -12.90 -5.10 -13.12
C GLY A 120 -14.34 -4.84 -12.68
N GLU A 121 -15.29 -5.39 -13.42
CA GLU A 121 -16.71 -5.30 -13.08
C GLU A 121 -17.09 -6.48 -12.19
N LEU A 122 -17.65 -6.20 -11.02
CA LEU A 122 -18.16 -7.19 -10.08
C LEU A 122 -19.20 -8.09 -10.77
N ALA A 123 -19.09 -9.40 -10.57
CA ALA A 123 -20.02 -10.35 -11.16
C ALA A 123 -21.44 -10.23 -10.53
N PRO A 124 -22.51 -10.56 -11.29
CA PRO A 124 -23.85 -10.62 -10.72
C PRO A 124 -23.90 -11.52 -9.48
N GLY A 125 -24.57 -11.06 -8.43
CA GLY A 125 -24.68 -11.78 -7.15
C GLY A 125 -23.45 -11.72 -6.26
N ARG A 126 -22.41 -10.97 -6.64
CA ARG A 126 -21.25 -10.67 -5.79
C ARG A 126 -21.39 -9.30 -5.16
N ASP A 127 -20.77 -9.13 -4.00
CA ASP A 127 -20.77 -7.87 -3.24
C ASP A 127 -19.35 -7.40 -2.88
N LEU A 128 -19.28 -6.31 -2.11
CA LEU A 128 -18.03 -5.76 -1.60
C LEU A 128 -17.28 -6.76 -0.71
N PHE A 129 -17.98 -7.56 0.09
CA PHE A 129 -17.35 -8.48 1.04
C PHE A 129 -16.73 -9.67 0.32
N ASP A 130 -17.34 -10.14 -0.77
CA ASP A 130 -16.70 -11.09 -1.69
C ASP A 130 -15.40 -10.52 -2.25
N ALA A 131 -15.42 -9.26 -2.70
CA ALA A 131 -14.24 -8.59 -3.22
C ALA A 131 -13.13 -8.46 -2.16
N LEU A 132 -13.48 -8.05 -0.94
CA LEU A 132 -12.54 -7.97 0.18
C LEU A 132 -11.95 -9.34 0.51
N ARG A 133 -12.76 -10.41 0.59
CA ARG A 133 -12.27 -11.78 0.86
C ARG A 133 -11.34 -12.29 -0.23
N ALA A 134 -11.60 -11.94 -1.49
CA ALA A 134 -10.78 -12.39 -2.61
C ALA A 134 -9.42 -11.69 -2.67
N ALA A 135 -9.40 -10.38 -2.39
CA ALA A 135 -8.21 -9.53 -2.57
C ALA A 135 -7.40 -9.33 -1.30
N PHE A 136 -7.99 -9.43 -0.11
CA PHE A 136 -7.29 -9.14 1.15
C PHE A 136 -6.44 -10.32 1.62
N PRO A 137 -5.23 -10.09 2.19
CA PRO A 137 -4.51 -8.81 2.24
C PRO A 137 -3.93 -8.39 0.88
N GLY A 138 -3.64 -7.09 0.72
CA GLY A 138 -3.14 -6.52 -0.53
C GLY A 138 -1.81 -7.15 -0.99
N GLY A 139 -1.64 -7.34 -2.30
CA GLY A 139 -0.49 -8.07 -2.84
C GLY A 139 0.88 -7.49 -2.48
N SER A 140 0.98 -6.16 -2.44
CA SER A 140 2.22 -5.42 -2.17
C SER A 140 2.78 -5.60 -0.76
N ILE A 141 1.97 -6.08 0.19
CA ILE A 141 2.33 -6.31 1.60
C ILE A 141 2.39 -7.79 2.01
N THR A 142 2.05 -8.69 1.09
CA THR A 142 2.25 -10.14 1.25
C THR A 142 3.46 -10.63 0.45
N GLY A 143 3.35 -10.63 -0.88
CA GLY A 143 4.20 -11.40 -1.79
C GLY A 143 3.41 -12.40 -2.65
N ALA A 144 4.08 -13.04 -3.59
CA ALA A 144 3.50 -14.00 -4.53
C ALA A 144 4.32 -15.31 -4.54
N PRO A 145 3.71 -16.50 -4.41
CA PRO A 145 2.28 -16.76 -4.19
C PRO A 145 1.78 -16.31 -2.81
N LYS A 146 0.62 -15.62 -2.77
CA LYS A 146 0.11 -14.92 -1.57
C LYS A 146 0.04 -15.79 -0.31
N ILE A 147 -0.55 -16.98 -0.41
CA ILE A 147 -0.73 -17.87 0.75
C ILE A 147 0.62 -18.31 1.31
N ARG A 148 1.56 -18.70 0.45
CA ARG A 148 2.88 -19.13 0.92
C ARG A 148 3.67 -17.97 1.51
N ALA A 149 3.61 -16.80 0.90
CA ALA A 149 4.24 -15.59 1.45
C ALA A 149 3.70 -15.27 2.85
N MET A 150 2.38 -15.34 3.08
CA MET A 150 1.78 -15.12 4.40
C MET A 150 2.21 -16.18 5.44
N GLN A 151 2.39 -17.45 5.04
CA GLN A 151 2.92 -18.48 5.93
C GLN A 151 4.35 -18.15 6.37
N ILE A 152 5.23 -17.80 5.42
CA ILE A 152 6.61 -17.41 5.71
C ILE A 152 6.65 -16.18 6.63
N ILE A 153 5.82 -15.17 6.36
CA ILE A 153 5.69 -13.99 7.24
C ILE A 153 5.33 -14.43 8.66
N SER A 154 4.37 -15.36 8.82
CA SER A 154 3.97 -15.87 10.13
C SER A 154 5.03 -16.75 10.80
N GLU A 155 5.90 -17.41 10.03
CA GLU A 155 7.02 -18.22 10.52
C GLU A 155 8.16 -17.33 11.02
N LEU A 156 8.42 -16.20 10.34
CA LEU A 156 9.58 -15.33 10.57
C LEU A 156 9.32 -14.15 11.50
N GLU A 157 8.13 -13.54 11.46
CA GLU A 157 7.86 -12.35 12.27
C GLU A 157 7.55 -12.72 13.73
N PRO A 158 8.13 -12.01 14.72
CA PRO A 158 7.98 -12.35 16.13
C PRO A 158 6.62 -11.96 16.72
N CYS A 159 5.77 -11.26 15.96
CA CYS A 159 4.50 -10.74 16.42
C CYS A 159 3.45 -10.71 15.32
N ARG A 160 2.17 -10.64 15.72
CA ARG A 160 1.08 -10.40 14.78
C ARG A 160 1.12 -8.94 14.31
N ARG A 161 0.80 -8.71 13.03
CA ARG A 161 0.82 -7.36 12.43
C ARG A 161 -0.34 -6.46 12.86
N HIS A 162 -1.44 -7.01 13.36
CA HIS A 162 -2.65 -6.25 13.75
C HIS A 162 -3.12 -5.31 12.63
N VAL A 163 -3.13 -3.99 12.86
CA VAL A 163 -3.52 -2.97 11.87
C VAL A 163 -2.50 -2.88 10.74
N TYR A 164 -1.20 -3.08 11.02
CA TYR A 164 -0.15 -2.97 10.02
C TYR A 164 -0.39 -3.95 8.87
N THR A 165 -0.30 -3.47 7.63
CA THR A 165 -0.60 -4.21 6.40
C THR A 165 -2.04 -4.71 6.26
N GLY A 166 -2.94 -4.24 7.14
CA GLY A 166 -4.39 -4.37 6.98
C GLY A 166 -4.94 -3.33 6.01
N ALA A 167 -6.19 -2.91 6.24
CA ALA A 167 -6.85 -1.90 5.42
C ALA A 167 -7.69 -0.95 6.29
N ILE A 168 -7.65 0.34 5.96
CA ILE A 168 -8.46 1.39 6.59
C ILE A 168 -9.27 2.07 5.50
N GLY A 169 -10.56 2.28 5.73
CA GLY A 169 -11.45 2.82 4.71
C GLY A 169 -12.85 3.08 5.24
N TRP A 170 -13.77 3.27 4.31
CA TRP A 170 -15.19 3.51 4.58
C TRP A 170 -16.07 2.69 3.64
N ILE A 171 -17.31 2.45 4.07
CA ILE A 171 -18.38 1.86 3.27
C ILE A 171 -19.56 2.84 3.34
N GLY A 172 -20.01 3.31 2.19
CA GLY A 172 -21.15 4.21 2.05
C GLY A 172 -22.48 3.45 2.11
N PHE A 173 -23.56 4.17 2.39
CA PHE A 173 -24.93 3.60 2.38
C PHE A 173 -25.39 3.18 0.97
N ASP A 174 -24.76 3.73 -0.07
CA ASP A 174 -24.90 3.33 -1.47
C ASP A 174 -24.10 2.05 -1.83
N GLY A 175 -23.31 1.54 -0.87
CA GLY A 175 -22.45 0.37 -1.04
C GLY A 175 -21.13 0.68 -1.75
N ASP A 176 -20.81 1.94 -2.03
CA ASP A 176 -19.47 2.35 -2.46
C ASP A 176 -18.48 2.27 -1.31
N ALA A 177 -17.21 2.08 -1.64
CA ALA A 177 -16.18 1.94 -0.62
C ALA A 177 -14.80 2.32 -1.16
N ASP A 178 -13.91 2.77 -0.28
CA ASP A 178 -12.50 2.98 -0.58
C ASP A 178 -11.67 2.59 0.63
N PHE A 179 -10.74 1.66 0.42
CA PHE A 179 -9.84 1.13 1.42
C PHE A 179 -8.39 1.32 0.98
N ASN A 180 -7.56 1.77 1.91
CA ASN A 180 -6.11 1.84 1.75
C ASN A 180 -5.43 0.53 2.17
N ILE A 181 -4.13 0.43 1.92
CA ILE A 181 -3.26 -0.49 2.64
C ILE A 181 -2.76 0.22 3.90
N ALA A 182 -2.93 -0.37 5.08
CA ALA A 182 -2.55 0.22 6.36
C ALA A 182 -1.02 0.14 6.61
N ILE A 183 -0.27 0.90 5.81
CA ILE A 183 1.16 1.15 5.94
C ILE A 183 1.40 2.62 6.27
N ARG A 184 2.59 2.95 6.79
CA ARG A 184 2.88 4.27 7.38
C ARG A 184 1.82 4.63 8.43
N THR A 185 1.55 3.67 9.31
CA THR A 185 0.48 3.71 10.32
C THR A 185 1.06 3.48 11.71
N ILE A 186 0.68 4.34 12.65
CA ILE A 186 1.01 4.25 14.07
C ILE A 186 -0.25 3.83 14.83
N THR A 187 -0.14 2.79 15.65
CA THR A 187 -1.18 2.39 16.60
C THR A 187 -0.78 2.87 18.00
N CYS A 188 -1.62 3.69 18.62
CA CYS A 188 -1.45 4.15 19.99
C CYS A 188 -2.39 3.37 20.89
N ALA A 189 -1.88 2.64 21.88
CA ALA A 189 -2.69 1.88 22.82
C ALA A 189 -1.95 1.74 24.15
N ARG A 190 -2.67 1.84 25.27
CA ARG A 190 -2.12 1.61 26.63
C ARG A 190 -0.83 2.40 26.91
N GLY A 191 -0.82 3.69 26.53
CA GLY A 191 0.33 4.58 26.74
C GLY A 191 1.56 4.27 25.87
N ARG A 192 1.43 3.39 24.87
CA ARG A 192 2.51 3.04 23.93
C ARG A 192 2.09 3.33 22.50
N ALA A 193 3.05 3.72 21.67
CA ALA A 193 2.89 3.86 20.23
C ALA A 193 3.70 2.77 19.51
N PHE A 194 3.08 2.13 18.53
CA PHE A 194 3.68 1.06 17.73
C PHE A 194 3.58 1.42 16.26
N TYR A 195 4.68 1.24 15.54
CA TYR A 195 4.70 1.31 14.08
C TYR A 195 5.58 0.18 13.54
N HIS A 196 5.32 -0.21 12.31
CA HIS A 196 6.10 -1.22 11.60
C HIS A 196 6.46 -0.69 10.22
N ALA A 197 7.57 -1.18 9.68
CA ALA A 197 8.01 -0.92 8.33
C ALA A 197 8.69 -2.18 7.79
N GLY A 198 8.67 -2.37 6.48
CA GLY A 198 9.23 -3.54 5.83
C GLY A 198 9.41 -3.34 4.32
N GLY A 199 9.99 -4.35 3.69
CA GLY A 199 10.29 -4.41 2.25
C GLY A 199 9.75 -5.69 1.63
N GLY A 200 9.71 -5.72 0.30
CA GLY A 200 9.49 -6.96 -0.43
C GLY A 200 10.84 -7.65 -0.63
N ILE A 201 10.90 -8.96 -0.40
CA ILE A 201 12.14 -9.73 -0.60
C ILE A 201 12.01 -10.51 -1.90
N VAL A 202 13.00 -10.34 -2.78
CA VAL A 202 13.16 -11.09 -4.04
C VAL A 202 14.46 -11.89 -4.00
N TRP A 203 14.67 -12.72 -5.04
CA TRP A 203 15.77 -13.68 -5.07
C TRP A 203 17.17 -13.03 -5.02
N ASP A 204 17.30 -11.81 -5.52
CA ASP A 204 18.52 -10.99 -5.57
C ASP A 204 18.52 -9.85 -4.55
N SER A 205 17.60 -9.85 -3.57
CA SER A 205 17.59 -8.86 -2.49
C SER A 205 18.87 -8.95 -1.64
N ASP A 206 19.48 -7.79 -1.39
CA ASP A 206 20.60 -7.64 -0.45
C ASP A 206 20.07 -7.38 0.98
N PRO A 207 20.39 -8.20 1.99
CA PRO A 207 19.82 -8.04 3.33
C PRO A 207 20.09 -6.68 3.98
N ALA A 208 21.26 -6.07 3.74
CA ALA A 208 21.61 -4.79 4.33
C ALA A 208 20.80 -3.65 3.69
N ALA A 209 20.65 -3.69 2.36
CA ALA A 209 19.82 -2.74 1.62
C ALA A 209 18.34 -2.81 2.04
N GLU A 210 17.78 -4.02 2.16
CA GLU A 210 16.37 -4.20 2.56
C GLU A 210 16.13 -3.74 4.01
N TYR A 211 17.10 -3.98 4.91
CA TYR A 211 17.03 -3.46 6.27
C TYR A 211 17.05 -1.93 6.28
N GLN A 212 17.96 -1.32 5.51
CA GLN A 212 18.03 0.14 5.39
C GLN A 212 16.74 0.74 4.81
N GLU A 213 16.14 0.11 3.79
CA GLU A 213 14.86 0.52 3.23
C GLU A 213 13.74 0.49 4.28
N SER A 214 13.71 -0.53 5.15
CA SER A 214 12.74 -0.61 6.25
C SER A 214 12.88 0.57 7.23
N LEU A 215 14.12 0.97 7.55
CA LEU A 215 14.39 2.14 8.39
C LEU A 215 13.95 3.43 7.72
N ASP A 216 14.20 3.58 6.42
CA ASP A 216 13.82 4.76 5.65
C ASP A 216 12.30 4.93 5.57
N LYS A 217 11.55 3.83 5.37
CA LYS A 217 10.07 3.82 5.44
C LYS A 217 9.55 4.15 6.84
N GLY A 218 10.28 3.78 7.88
CA GLY A 218 9.95 4.05 9.28
C GLY A 218 10.26 5.48 9.75
N ARG A 219 11.14 6.20 9.04
CA ARG A 219 11.72 7.48 9.46
C ARG A 219 10.67 8.54 9.78
N ALA A 220 9.65 8.71 8.94
CA ALA A 220 8.62 9.73 9.14
C ALA A 220 7.76 9.46 10.38
N MET A 221 7.44 8.20 10.67
CA MET A 221 6.68 7.81 11.87
C MET A 221 7.51 8.01 13.13
N ARG A 222 8.79 7.63 13.11
CA ARG A 222 9.73 7.89 14.20
C ARG A 222 9.83 9.38 14.52
N ALA A 223 10.09 10.21 13.50
CA ALA A 223 10.21 11.66 13.67
C ALA A 223 8.91 12.32 14.13
N ALA A 224 7.74 11.76 13.81
CA ALA A 224 6.45 12.25 14.30
C ALA A 224 6.17 11.86 15.76
N LEU A 225 6.82 10.81 16.29
CA LEU A 225 6.71 10.38 17.69
C LEU A 225 7.72 11.09 18.60
N GLU A 226 8.86 11.51 18.06
CA GLU A 226 9.93 12.20 18.79
C GLU A 226 9.73 13.73 18.89
N GLY A 227 8.89 14.32 18.04
CA GLY A 227 8.57 15.75 18.02
C GLY A 227 7.23 16.08 18.66
#